data_AF-A0A640SR08-F1
#
_entry.id   AF-A0A640SR08-F1
#
_cell.length_a   1.000
_cell.length_b   1.000
_cell.length_c   1.000
_cell.angle_alpha   90.00
_cell.angle_beta   90.00
_cell.angle_gamma   90.00
#
_symmetry.space_group_name_H-M   'P 1'
#
loop_
_entity.id
_entity.type
_entity.pdbx_description
1 polymer ?
#
loop_
_entity_poly.entity_id
_entity_poly.type
_entity_poly.pdbx_seq_one_letter_code
_entity_poly.pdbx_strand_id
1 'polypeptide(L)' 'MIDPPVGTPPCPPTHDEGAHMDAFTAGILQRIQSTEADLDRARAAGDDFLAEVEQAELEDLQRLATEHGVRLGAVSA' A
#
# COMPACT_ATOMS: atom_id res chain seq x y z
N MET A 1 -32.80 -16.51 -47.70
CA MET A 1 -32.73 -15.82 -46.40
C MET A 1 -31.44 -16.26 -45.76
N ILE A 2 -30.42 -15.39 -45.72
CA ILE A 2 -29.08 -15.66 -45.20
C ILE A 2 -28.99 -14.91 -43.88
N ASP A 3 -28.68 -15.62 -42.79
CA ASP A 3 -28.48 -15.04 -41.46
C ASP A 3 -27.32 -14.02 -41.46
N PRO A 4 -27.42 -12.92 -40.69
CA PRO A 4 -26.32 -11.96 -40.58
C PRO A 4 -25.19 -12.50 -39.69
N PRO A 5 -23.94 -12.04 -39.88
CA PRO A 5 -22.80 -12.49 -39.08
C PRO A 5 -22.94 -12.02 -37.62
N VAL A 6 -22.80 -12.97 -36.70
CA VAL A 6 -22.63 -12.71 -35.25
C VAL A 6 -21.44 -11.76 -35.07
N GLY A 7 -21.72 -10.60 -34.49
CA GLY A 7 -20.69 -9.64 -34.10
C GLY A 7 -19.70 -10.30 -33.15
N THR A 8 -18.41 -10.17 -33.45
CA THR A 8 -17.34 -10.52 -32.52
C THR A 8 -17.58 -9.79 -31.19
N PRO A 9 -17.52 -10.48 -30.03
CA PRO A 9 -17.57 -9.80 -28.76
C PRO A 9 -16.35 -8.86 -28.66
N PRO A 10 -16.50 -7.65 -28.08
CA PRO A 10 -15.33 -6.87 -27.72
C PRO A 10 -14.50 -7.69 -26.73
N CYS A 11 -13.20 -7.91 -27.02
CA CYS A 11 -12.27 -8.32 -25.98
C CYS A 11 -12.41 -7.32 -24.82
N PRO A 12 -12.55 -7.79 -23.57
CA PRO A 12 -12.53 -6.87 -22.44
C PRO A 12 -11.16 -6.17 -22.44
N PRO A 13 -11.10 -4.81 -22.44
CA PRO A 13 -10.00 -4.14 -21.78
C PRO A 13 -10.25 -4.43 -20.28
N THR A 14 -9.27 -4.75 -19.43
CA THR A 14 -7.97 -4.12 -19.23
C THR A 14 -7.26 -5.04 -18.24
N HIS A 15 -5.93 -5.05 -18.23
CA HIS A 15 -5.23 -5.56 -17.06
C HIS A 15 -5.81 -4.93 -15.79
N ASP A 16 -6.06 -5.76 -14.80
CA ASP A 16 -6.41 -5.38 -13.43
C ASP A 16 -5.20 -4.72 -12.73
N GLU A 17 -4.65 -3.69 -13.35
CA GLU A 17 -3.52 -2.92 -12.83
C GLU A 17 -3.98 -2.07 -11.63
N GLY A 18 -5.24 -1.63 -11.65
CA GLY A 18 -5.86 -0.85 -10.57
C GLY A 18 -6.01 -1.63 -9.25
N ALA A 19 -6.57 -2.84 -9.25
CA ALA A 19 -6.73 -3.59 -8.01
C ALA A 19 -5.39 -4.08 -7.43
N HIS A 20 -4.37 -4.30 -8.27
CA HIS A 20 -3.03 -4.60 -7.81
C HIS A 20 -2.39 -3.40 -7.09
N MET A 21 -2.54 -2.18 -7.62
CA MET A 21 -2.07 -0.95 -6.95
C MET A 21 -2.78 -0.73 -5.62
N ASP A 22 -4.09 -0.98 -5.56
CA ASP A 22 -4.87 -0.81 -4.33
C ASP A 22 -4.51 -1.85 -3.26
N ALA A 23 -4.26 -3.11 -3.64
CA ALA A 23 -3.85 -4.16 -2.71
C ALA A 23 -2.43 -3.94 -2.15
N PHE A 24 -1.49 -3.52 -3.01
CA PHE A 24 -0.15 -3.14 -2.57
C PHE A 24 -0.19 -1.93 -1.63
N THR A 25 -0.93 -0.89 -2.02
CA THR A 25 -1.12 0.33 -1.22
C THR A 25 -1.75 0.01 0.13
N ALA A 26 -2.82 -0.79 0.16
CA ALA A 26 -3.46 -1.23 1.40
C ALA A 26 -2.48 -2.03 2.29
N GLY A 27 -1.66 -2.88 1.69
CA GLY A 27 -0.64 -3.66 2.40
C GLY A 27 0.49 -2.81 3.00
N ILE A 28 0.88 -1.71 2.34
CA ILE A 28 1.85 -0.74 2.88
C ILE A 28 1.24 0.05 4.03
N LEU A 29 0.02 0.57 3.86
CA LEU A 29 -0.68 1.33 4.90
C LEU A 29 -0.93 0.49 6.17
N GLN A 30 -1.30 -0.78 6.00
CA GLN A 30 -1.50 -1.69 7.11
C GLN A 30 -0.20 -1.95 7.89
N ARG A 31 0.93 -2.10 7.18
CA ARG A 31 2.23 -2.32 7.81
C ARG A 31 2.70 -1.07 8.55
N ILE A 32 2.58 0.11 7.96
CA ILE A 32 2.88 1.38 8.62
C ILE A 32 2.14 1.49 9.96
N GLN A 33 0.82 1.25 9.97
CA GLN A 33 0.02 1.31 11.21
C GLN A 33 0.45 0.27 12.25
N SER A 34 0.85 -0.94 11.81
CA SER A 34 1.34 -1.96 12.74
C SER A 34 2.66 -1.54 13.35
N THR A 35 3.63 -1.15 12.53
CA THR A 35 4.96 -0.69 12.94
C THR A 35 4.87 0.53 13.86
N GLU A 36 3.96 1.48 13.61
CA GLU A 36 3.69 2.61 14.51
C GLU A 36 3.21 2.13 15.90
N ALA A 37 2.25 1.19 15.93
CA ALA A 37 1.76 0.62 17.18
C ALA A 37 2.79 -0.24 17.93
N ASP A 38 3.68 -0.91 17.19
CA ASP A 38 4.79 -1.70 17.75
C ASP A 38 5.90 -0.78 18.30
N LEU A 39 6.23 0.30 17.58
CA LEU A 39 7.15 1.36 18.03
C LEU A 39 6.66 2.04 19.32
N ASP A 40 5.39 2.41 19.39
CA ASP A 40 4.81 3.01 20.59
C ASP A 40 4.87 2.04 21.79
N ARG A 41 4.66 0.74 21.55
CA ARG A 41 4.80 -0.29 22.59
C ARG A 41 6.25 -0.48 23.02
N ALA A 42 7.20 -0.49 22.10
CA ALA A 42 8.63 -0.59 22.41
C ALA A 42 9.09 0.61 23.25
N ARG A 43 8.69 1.83 22.88
CA ARG A 43 8.95 3.06 23.64
C ARG A 43 8.33 3.02 25.03
N ALA A 44 7.07 2.57 25.15
CA ALA A 44 6.40 2.45 26.44
C ALA A 44 7.05 1.39 27.35
N ALA A 45 7.64 0.36 26.78
CA ALA A 45 8.37 -0.68 27.50
C ALA A 45 9.81 -0.29 27.88
N GLY A 46 10.35 0.80 27.31
CA GLY A 46 11.76 1.18 27.46
C GLY A 46 12.72 0.24 26.73
N ASP A 47 12.24 -0.43 25.67
CA ASP A 47 13.09 -1.26 24.81
C ASP A 47 13.66 -0.39 23.68
N ASP A 48 14.75 0.30 23.98
CA ASP A 48 15.39 1.25 23.06
C ASP A 48 15.86 0.58 21.78
N PHE A 49 16.34 -0.66 21.85
CA PHE A 49 16.79 -1.40 20.67
C PHE A 49 15.62 -1.74 19.75
N LEU A 50 14.53 -2.28 20.30
CA LEU A 50 13.33 -2.55 19.51
C LEU A 50 12.76 -1.25 18.91
N ALA A 51 12.74 -0.16 19.68
CA ALA A 51 12.27 1.13 19.19
C ALA A 51 13.11 1.67 18.01
N GLU A 52 14.44 1.50 18.01
CA GLU A 52 15.30 1.86 16.88
C GLU A 52 15.02 1.00 15.63
N VAL A 53 14.80 -0.30 15.83
CA VAL A 53 14.46 -1.22 14.73
C VAL A 53 13.13 -0.84 14.09
N GLU A 54 12.07 -0.66 14.90
CA GLU A 54 10.74 -0.29 14.39
C GLU A 54 10.75 1.10 13.73
N GLN A 55 11.55 2.04 14.24
CA GLN A 55 11.70 3.36 13.64
C GLN A 55 12.35 3.29 12.24
N ALA A 56 13.37 2.46 12.06
CA ALA A 56 14.02 2.27 10.76
C ALA A 56 13.08 1.58 9.74
N GLU A 57 12.31 0.58 10.17
CA GLU A 57 11.30 -0.04 9.32
C GLU A 57 10.21 0.96 8.91
N LEU A 58 9.75 1.81 9.83
CA LEU A 58 8.76 2.84 9.55
C LEU A 58 9.26 3.82 8.48
N GLU A 59 10.51 4.28 8.57
CA GLU A 59 11.12 5.16 7.57
C GLU A 59 11.19 4.51 6.19
N ASP A 60 11.56 3.22 6.14
CA ASP A 60 11.61 2.47 4.89
C ASP A 60 10.21 2.28 4.28
N LEU A 61 9.20 1.99 5.08
CA LEU A 61 7.81 1.89 4.63
C LEU A 61 7.27 3.23 4.13
N GLN A 62 7.61 4.35 4.78
CA GLN A 62 7.23 5.69 4.33
C GLN A 62 7.91 6.07 3.01
N ARG A 63 9.16 5.67 2.81
CA ARG A 63 9.87 5.83 1.53
C ARG A 63 9.20 5.02 0.43
N LEU A 64 8.88 3.74 0.69
CA LEU A 64 8.16 2.88 -0.25
C LEU A 64 6.79 3.45 -0.61
N ALA A 65 6.03 3.91 0.38
CA ALA A 65 4.76 4.59 0.16
C ALA A 65 4.92 5.78 -0.81
N THR A 66 5.93 6.63 -0.58
CA THR A 66 6.20 7.79 -1.41
C THR A 66 6.62 7.42 -2.83
N GLU A 67 7.49 6.43 -3.01
CA GLU A 67 7.96 5.95 -4.31
C GLU A 67 6.82 5.38 -5.16
N HIS A 68 5.86 4.70 -4.52
CA HIS A 68 4.70 4.12 -5.21
C HIS A 68 3.49 5.06 -5.29
N GLY A 69 3.64 6.34 -4.90
CA GLY A 69 2.59 7.36 -5.03
C GLY A 69 1.51 7.32 -3.94
N VAL A 70 1.72 6.57 -2.86
CA VAL A 70 0.86 6.56 -1.68
C VAL A 70 1.15 7.84 -0.89
N ARG A 71 0.30 8.85 -1.05
CA ARG A 71 0.34 10.04 -0.18
C ARG A 71 -0.16 9.66 1.20
N LEU A 72 0.78 9.36 2.11
CA LEU A 72 0.54 9.47 3.54
C LEU A 72 0.00 10.89 3.75
N GLY A 73 -1.25 10.99 4.23
CA GLY A 73 -1.95 12.26 4.33
C GLY A 73 -1.04 13.28 5.00
N ALA A 74 -0.52 14.22 4.20
CA ALA A 74 0.24 15.33 4.69
C ALA A 74 -0.71 16.12 5.60
N VAL A 75 -0.61 15.89 6.90
CA VAL A 75 -0.89 16.94 7.87
C VAL A 75 0.12 18.03 7.53
N SER A 76 -0.37 18.99 6.74
CA SER A 76 0.31 20.26 6.54
C SER A 76 0.37 20.95 7.89
N ALA A 77 1.57 21.44 8.22
CA ALA A 77 1.85 22.28 9.37
C ALA A 77 0.98 23.56 9.38
#